data_AF-A0A562GS42-F1
#
_entry.id   AF-A0A562GS42-F1
#
_cell.length_a   1.000
_cell.length_b   1.000
_cell.length_c   1.000
_cell.angle_alpha   90.00
_cell.angle_beta   90.00
_cell.angle_gamma   90.00
#
_symmetry.space_group_name_H-M   'P 1'
#
loop_
_entity.id
_entity.type
_entity.pdbx_description
1 polymer ?
#
loop_
_entity_poly.entity_id
_entity_poly.type
_entity_poly.pdbx_seq_one_letter_code
_entity_poly.pdbx_strand_id
1 'polypeptide(L)'
;MAEHPIQGLMKTAMESIKGMIDVNTIIGDAVETSDGTVIIPISRVAFGFAAGGGDYEAEELKTDHPFGGASGAGISVKPVGFLVCSPTNGVRFMSVESNLFYDRLIDMVPQVMTKIENMLKGGTDEETDLEQLAHPAATDSSHQHSAYR
;
A
#
# COMPACT_ATOMS: atom_id res chain seq x y z
N MET A 1 35.66 17.45 -19.50
CA MET A 1 35.46 16.56 -18.34
C MET A 1 34.26 15.71 -18.69
N ALA A 2 34.45 14.41 -18.90
CA ALA A 2 33.35 13.52 -19.26
C ALA A 2 32.43 13.39 -18.04
N GLU A 3 31.18 13.84 -18.15
CA GLU A 3 30.19 13.69 -17.09
C GLU A 3 29.84 12.20 -16.97
N HIS A 4 30.04 11.64 -15.78
CA HIS A 4 29.69 10.25 -15.51
C HIS A 4 28.15 10.12 -15.49
N PRO A 5 27.54 9.09 -16.10
CA PRO A 5 26.08 8.93 -16.17
C PRO A 5 25.34 9.01 -14.81
N ILE A 6 26.00 8.55 -13.73
CA ILE A 6 25.55 8.70 -12.32
C ILE A 6 25.29 10.17 -11.93
N GLN A 7 26.06 11.11 -12.47
CA GLN A 7 25.89 12.54 -12.20
C GLN A 7 24.52 13.04 -12.68
N GLY A 8 24.00 12.49 -13.78
CA GLY A 8 22.64 12.77 -14.27
C GLY A 8 21.57 12.34 -13.28
N LEU A 9 21.69 11.12 -12.74
CA LEU A 9 20.75 10.59 -11.74
C LEU A 9 20.78 11.40 -10.45
N MET A 10 21.97 11.77 -9.96
CA MET A 10 22.12 12.61 -8.76
C MET A 10 21.56 14.03 -8.98
N LYS A 11 21.74 14.59 -10.18
CA LYS A 11 21.20 15.90 -10.54
C LYS A 11 19.67 15.90 -10.52
N THR A 12 19.03 14.92 -11.17
CA THR A 12 17.56 14.76 -11.13
C THR A 12 17.03 14.59 -9.71
N ALA A 13 17.77 13.87 -8.85
CA ALA A 13 17.45 13.72 -7.42
C ALA A 13 17.41 15.08 -6.70
N MET A 14 18.50 15.85 -6.85
CA MET A 14 18.66 17.15 -6.19
C MET A 14 17.66 18.18 -6.71
N GLU A 15 17.35 18.16 -8.00
CA GLU A 15 16.33 19.03 -8.60
C GLU A 15 14.92 18.72 -8.06
N SER A 16 14.57 17.44 -7.89
CA SER A 16 13.29 17.02 -7.31
C SER A 16 13.15 17.44 -5.84
N ILE A 17 14.25 17.37 -5.07
CA ILE A 17 14.30 17.83 -3.68
C ILE A 17 14.18 19.36 -3.62
N LYS A 18 14.93 20.07 -4.45
CA LYS A 18 14.95 21.55 -4.48
C LYS A 18 13.58 22.13 -4.87
N GLY A 19 12.87 21.49 -5.80
CA GLY A 19 11.52 21.91 -6.21
C GLY A 19 10.46 21.82 -5.11
N MET A 20 10.74 21.13 -3.99
CA MET A 20 9.77 20.89 -2.92
C MET A 20 10.24 21.35 -1.52
N ILE A 21 11.49 21.83 -1.40
CA ILE A 21 12.01 22.49 -0.18
C ILE A 21 11.60 23.98 -0.13
N ASP A 22 10.83 24.49 -1.11
CA ASP A 22 10.26 25.82 -0.98
C ASP A 22 9.39 25.87 0.29
N VAL A 23 9.68 26.84 1.15
CA VAL A 23 9.40 26.82 2.59
C VAL A 23 7.89 26.82 2.89
N ASN A 24 7.08 27.11 1.88
CA ASN A 24 5.62 27.07 1.89
C ASN A 24 5.03 25.65 1.75
N THR A 25 5.83 24.60 1.57
CA THR A 25 5.30 23.23 1.40
C THR A 25 5.01 22.54 2.75
N ILE A 26 5.57 23.06 3.85
CA ILE A 26 5.44 22.50 5.20
C ILE A 26 4.36 23.24 6.01
N ILE A 27 4.14 24.51 5.69
CA ILE A 27 3.18 25.41 6.35
C ILE A 27 2.24 25.92 5.26
N GLY A 28 0.97 25.52 5.33
CA GLY A 28 -0.04 25.98 4.38
C GLY A 28 -0.40 27.45 4.58
N ASP A 29 -1.11 28.03 3.62
CA ASP A 29 -1.57 29.42 3.71
C ASP A 29 -2.45 29.64 4.94
N ALA A 30 -2.24 30.78 5.60
CA ALA A 30 -3.02 31.18 6.75
C ALA A 30 -4.46 31.50 6.33
N VAL A 31 -5.43 30.97 7.08
CA VAL A 31 -6.85 31.28 6.91
C VAL A 31 -7.30 32.14 8.09
N GLU A 32 -7.79 33.34 7.81
CA GLU A 32 -8.34 34.25 8.82
C GLU A 32 -9.86 34.14 8.86
N THR A 33 -10.41 33.95 10.05
CA THR A 33 -11.85 33.92 10.30
C THR A 33 -12.37 35.31 10.62
N SER A 34 -13.69 35.51 10.51
CA SER A 34 -14.33 36.82 10.70
C SER A 34 -14.17 37.44 12.11
N ASP A 35 -13.77 36.64 13.09
CA ASP A 35 -13.47 37.06 14.47
C ASP A 35 -11.98 37.45 14.66
N GLY A 36 -11.17 37.42 13.58
CA GLY A 36 -9.75 37.72 13.62
C GLY A 36 -8.87 36.56 14.08
N THR A 37 -9.42 35.35 14.23
CA THR A 37 -8.62 34.15 14.51
C THR A 37 -7.88 33.71 13.24
N VAL A 38 -6.58 33.46 13.35
CA VAL A 38 -5.73 32.99 12.25
C VAL A 38 -5.42 31.51 12.43
N ILE A 39 -5.70 30.71 11.41
CA ILE A 39 -5.49 29.26 11.40
C ILE A 39 -4.41 28.93 10.38
N ILE A 40 -3.33 28.30 10.84
CA ILE A 40 -2.18 27.94 10.02
C ILE A 40 -2.07 26.41 9.96
N PRO A 41 -2.33 25.77 8.81
CA PRO A 41 -2.14 24.33 8.64
C PRO A 41 -0.65 23.96 8.67
N ILE A 42 -0.30 22.94 9.45
CA ILE A 42 1.07 22.42 9.56
C ILE A 42 1.10 20.96 9.10
N SER A 43 1.94 20.68 8.11
CA SER A 43 2.17 19.33 7.58
C SER A 43 3.63 18.94 7.71
N ARG A 44 3.90 17.65 7.93
CA ARG A 44 5.24 17.06 7.87
C ARG A 44 5.43 16.50 6.47
N VAL A 45 6.49 16.93 5.80
CA VAL A 45 6.87 16.40 4.50
C VAL A 45 8.12 15.54 4.66
N ALA A 46 8.13 14.36 4.04
CA ALA A 46 9.28 13.48 3.98
C ALA A 46 9.58 13.13 2.53
N PHE A 47 10.87 13.14 2.19
CA PHE A 47 11.40 12.86 0.86
C PHE A 47 12.28 11.62 0.93
N GLY A 48 12.03 10.68 0.04
CA GLY A 48 12.89 9.53 -0.18
C GLY A 48 13.41 9.58 -1.61
N PHE A 49 14.71 9.37 -1.78
CA PHE A 49 15.31 9.15 -3.09
C PHE A 49 16.25 7.95 -3.01
N ALA A 50 16.25 7.13 -4.04
CA ALA A 50 17.19 6.05 -4.22
C ALA A 50 17.69 6.08 -5.67
N ALA A 51 19.00 5.95 -5.86
CA ALA A 51 19.57 5.68 -7.17
C ALA A 51 20.71 4.68 -7.04
N GLY A 52 20.90 3.91 -8.11
CA GLY A 52 21.99 2.97 -8.26
C GLY A 52 22.21 2.67 -9.72
N GLY A 53 23.43 2.30 -10.08
CA GLY A 53 23.77 1.90 -11.44
C GLY A 53 25.19 1.37 -11.48
N GLY A 54 25.51 0.69 -12.57
CA GLY A 54 26.81 0.09 -12.78
C GLY A 54 27.14 0.03 -14.27
N ASP A 55 28.44 -0.05 -14.53
CA ASP A 55 28.97 -0.32 -15.85
C ASP A 55 29.06 -1.83 -16.06
N TYR A 56 28.82 -2.28 -17.29
CA TYR A 56 28.97 -3.69 -17.66
C TYR A 56 29.85 -3.79 -18.90
N GLU A 57 30.68 -4.83 -18.98
CA GLU A 57 31.44 -5.13 -20.18
C GLU A 57 30.55 -5.83 -21.21
N ALA A 58 30.35 -5.20 -22.37
CA ALA A 58 29.69 -5.82 -23.51
C ALA A 58 30.76 -6.23 -24.53
N GLU A 59 31.07 -7.52 -24.61
CA GLU A 59 32.18 -8.07 -25.43
C GLU A 59 32.04 -7.79 -26.95
N GLU A 60 30.86 -7.41 -27.45
CA GLU A 60 30.61 -7.23 -28.90
C GLU A 60 30.45 -5.78 -29.37
N LEU A 61 30.43 -4.79 -28.47
CA LEU A 61 30.24 -3.38 -28.84
C LEU A 61 31.54 -2.59 -28.61
N LYS A 62 32.09 -1.97 -29.66
CA LYS A 62 33.22 -1.02 -29.59
C LYS A 62 32.86 0.32 -28.90
N THR A 63 31.88 0.30 -28.01
CA THR A 63 31.45 1.46 -27.23
C THR A 63 32.00 1.29 -25.83
N ASP A 64 32.65 2.33 -25.30
CA ASP A 64 33.04 2.43 -23.89
C ASP A 64 31.92 1.90 -22.99
N HIS A 65 32.30 1.05 -22.03
CA HIS A 65 31.45 0.30 -21.10
C HIS A 65 30.03 0.87 -20.91
N PRO A 66 28.97 0.24 -21.46
CA PRO A 66 27.62 0.74 -21.32
C PRO A 66 27.18 0.79 -19.84
N PHE A 67 26.75 1.96 -19.40
CA PHE A 67 26.19 2.18 -18.06
C PHE A 67 24.70 1.87 -18.05
N GLY A 68 24.25 1.10 -17.06
CA GLY A 68 22.83 0.97 -16.73
C GLY A 68 22.57 1.40 -15.30
N GLY A 69 21.53 2.18 -15.10
CA GLY A 69 21.14 2.64 -13.77
C GLY A 69 19.64 2.79 -13.62
N ALA A 70 19.20 2.84 -12.37
CA ALA A 70 17.84 3.08 -11.95
C ALA A 70 17.84 4.15 -10.86
N SER A 71 16.81 4.98 -10.87
CA SER A 71 16.52 5.92 -9.79
C SER A 71 15.03 5.97 -9.51
N GLY A 72 14.65 6.22 -8.26
CA GLY A 72 13.29 6.43 -7.81
C GLY A 72 13.23 7.50 -6.73
N ALA A 73 12.11 8.20 -6.66
CA ALA A 73 11.82 9.19 -5.63
C ALA A 73 10.41 8.98 -5.09
N GLY A 74 10.20 9.34 -3.82
CA GLY A 74 8.91 9.32 -3.17
C GLY A 74 8.76 10.53 -2.26
N ILE A 75 7.54 11.06 -2.19
CA ILE A 75 7.16 12.14 -1.28
C ILE A 75 6.02 11.64 -0.41
N SER A 76 6.10 11.94 0.88
CA SER A 76 5.01 11.75 1.82
C SER A 76 4.68 13.08 2.49
N VAL A 77 3.41 13.46 2.46
CA VAL A 77 2.89 14.65 3.15
C VAL A 77 1.90 14.16 4.21
N LYS A 78 2.18 14.45 5.48
CA LYS A 78 1.32 14.08 6.61
C LYS A 78 0.84 15.35 7.33
N PRO A 79 -0.47 15.64 7.35
CA PRO A 79 -1.01 16.70 8.19
C PRO A 79 -0.69 16.41 9.66
N VAL A 80 -0.03 17.35 10.34
CA VAL A 80 0.31 17.21 11.77
C VAL A 80 -0.73 17.92 12.62
N GLY A 81 -1.20 19.09 12.18
CA GLY A 81 -2.13 19.87 12.97
C GLY A 81 -2.36 21.27 12.43
N PHE A 82 -3.06 22.07 13.22
CA PHE A 82 -3.35 23.47 12.96
C PHE A 82 -2.83 24.33 14.10
N LEU A 83 -2.09 25.38 13.78
CA LEU A 83 -1.76 26.43 14.74
C LEU A 83 -2.84 27.49 14.67
N VAL A 84 -3.58 27.65 15.77
CA VAL A 84 -4.71 28.57 15.90
C VAL A 84 -4.26 29.74 16.77
N CYS A 85 -4.21 30.92 16.18
CA CYS A 85 -3.86 32.18 16.83
C CYS A 85 -5.14 33.01 16.98
N SER A 86 -5.75 32.98 18.15
CA SER A 86 -6.97 33.74 18.44
C SER A 86 -6.65 35.01 19.23
N PRO A 87 -7.25 36.17 18.90
CA PRO A 87 -7.06 37.41 19.67
C PRO A 87 -7.47 37.28 21.14
N THR A 88 -8.46 36.42 21.43
CA THR A 88 -9.02 36.24 22.78
C THR A 88 -8.42 35.05 23.52
N ASN A 89 -8.05 33.98 22.80
CA ASN A 89 -7.59 32.72 23.40
C ASN A 89 -6.09 32.46 23.22
N GLY A 90 -5.34 33.37 22.61
CA GLY A 90 -3.91 33.25 22.35
C GLY A 90 -3.58 32.18 21.30
N VAL A 91 -2.38 31.60 21.39
CA VAL A 91 -1.86 30.62 20.42
C VAL A 91 -2.08 29.19 20.93
N ARG A 92 -2.69 28.34 20.11
CA ARG A 92 -2.94 26.92 20.43
C ARG A 92 -2.62 26.03 19.23
N PHE A 93 -1.96 24.90 19.47
CA PHE A 93 -1.75 23.87 18.46
C PHE A 93 -2.82 22.76 18.60
N MET A 94 -3.47 22.42 17.49
CA MET A 94 -4.47 21.35 17.41
C MET A 94 -3.94 20.21 16.54
N SER A 95 -3.61 19.07 17.14
CA SER A 95 -3.09 17.91 16.41
C SER A 95 -4.20 17.18 15.64
N VAL A 96 -3.87 16.68 14.44
CA VAL A 96 -4.74 15.81 13.62
C VAL A 96 -4.57 14.33 14.00
N GLU A 97 -3.50 13.95 14.70
CA GLU A 97 -3.26 12.56 15.08
C GLU A 97 -4.30 12.05 16.08
N SER A 98 -5.18 11.20 15.56
CA SER A 98 -5.98 10.24 16.29
C SER A 98 -5.36 8.86 16.08
N ASN A 99 -5.34 8.03 17.12
CA ASN A 99 -4.74 6.69 17.18
C ASN A 99 -5.33 5.64 16.21
N LEU A 100 -6.08 6.08 15.19
CA LEU A 100 -6.89 5.27 14.27
C LEU A 100 -6.09 4.23 13.48
N PHE A 101 -4.80 4.46 13.22
CA PHE A 101 -4.00 3.49 12.48
C PHE A 101 -3.73 2.21 13.28
N TYR A 102 -3.50 2.32 14.60
CA TYR A 102 -3.28 1.16 15.44
C TYR A 102 -4.57 0.37 15.66
N ASP A 103 -5.68 1.08 15.90
CA ASP A 103 -7.01 0.44 16.02
C ASP A 103 -7.38 -0.30 14.73
N ARG A 104 -7.18 0.31 13.56
CA ARG A 104 -7.46 -0.33 12.27
C ARG A 104 -6.55 -1.53 11.96
N LEU A 105 -5.32 -1.52 12.46
CA LEU A 105 -4.39 -2.65 12.29
C LEU A 105 -4.83 -3.85 13.14
N ILE A 106 -5.30 -3.60 14.36
CA ILE A 106 -5.85 -4.63 15.25
C ILE A 106 -7.14 -5.22 14.66
N ASP A 107 -8.03 -4.39 14.11
CA ASP A 107 -9.29 -4.83 13.49
C ASP A 107 -9.09 -5.68 12.22
N MET A 108 -7.94 -5.56 11.54
CA MET A 108 -7.61 -6.35 10.35
C MET A 108 -7.06 -7.74 10.68
N VAL A 109 -6.53 -7.98 11.88
CA VAL A 109 -5.94 -9.27 12.27
C VAL A 109 -6.95 -10.43 12.19
N PRO A 110 -8.17 -10.34 12.74
CA PRO A 110 -9.13 -11.43 12.69
C PRO A 110 -9.52 -11.80 11.25
N GLN A 111 -9.67 -10.82 10.36
CA GLN A 111 -10.09 -11.06 8.98
C GLN A 111 -9.00 -11.76 8.16
N VAL A 112 -7.73 -11.41 8.41
CA VAL A 112 -6.58 -12.06 7.78
C VAL A 112 -6.45 -13.50 8.28
N MET A 113 -6.62 -13.74 9.59
CA MET A 113 -6.57 -15.09 10.16
C MET A 113 -7.65 -16.00 9.58
N THR A 114 -8.91 -15.54 9.50
CA THR A 114 -10.01 -16.31 8.88
C THR A 114 -9.72 -16.63 7.42
N LYS A 115 -9.11 -15.71 6.68
CA LYS A 115 -8.77 -15.93 5.26
C LYS A 115 -7.65 -16.94 5.09
N ILE A 116 -6.64 -16.92 5.97
CA ILE A 116 -5.57 -17.91 6.00
C ILE A 116 -6.12 -19.29 6.39
N GLU A 117 -6.96 -19.37 7.42
CA GLU A 117 -7.60 -20.63 7.83
C GLU A 117 -8.43 -21.24 6.70
N ASN A 118 -9.22 -20.43 5.99
CA ASN A 118 -10.04 -20.90 4.88
C ASN A 118 -9.20 -21.38 3.69
N MET A 119 -8.06 -20.73 3.43
CA MET A 119 -7.11 -21.18 2.40
C MET A 119 -6.37 -22.46 2.81
N LEU A 120 -6.06 -22.63 4.10
CA LEU A 120 -5.43 -23.85 4.61
C LEU A 120 -6.40 -25.04 4.66
N LYS A 121 -7.65 -24.79 5.06
CA LYS A 121 -8.71 -25.81 5.12
C LYS A 121 -9.17 -26.23 3.72
N GLY A 122 -9.14 -25.32 2.73
CA GLY A 122 -9.50 -25.58 1.34
C GLY A 122 -8.51 -26.44 0.53
N GLY A 123 -7.47 -27.01 1.17
CA GLY A 123 -6.50 -27.91 0.53
C GLY A 123 -6.65 -29.39 0.90
N THR A 124 -7.72 -29.79 1.61
CA THR A 124 -7.80 -31.14 2.22
C THR A 124 -9.13 -31.88 2.06
N ASP A 125 -9.96 -31.53 1.08
CA ASP A 125 -11.23 -32.24 0.82
C ASP A 125 -11.34 -32.72 -0.63
N GLU A 126 -10.62 -33.78 -0.99
CA GLU A 126 -10.95 -34.69 -2.10
C GLU A 126 -10.53 -36.14 -1.76
N GLU A 127 -11.10 -36.74 -0.71
CA GLU A 127 -11.05 -38.21 -0.56
C GLU A 127 -12.17 -38.76 0.35
N THR A 128 -13.43 -38.72 -0.08
CA THR A 128 -14.49 -39.61 0.43
C THR A 128 -15.66 -39.68 -0.55
N ASP A 129 -15.54 -40.50 -1.60
CA ASP A 129 -16.64 -40.79 -2.54
C ASP A 129 -16.67 -42.27 -2.99
N LEU A 130 -16.29 -43.21 -2.12
CA LEU A 130 -16.23 -44.64 -2.48
C LEU A 130 -16.97 -45.61 -1.54
N GLU A 131 -17.63 -45.16 -0.48
CA GLU A 131 -18.25 -46.07 0.51
C GLU A 131 -19.79 -46.12 0.50
N GLN A 132 -20.45 -45.61 -0.55
CA GLN A 132 -21.92 -45.62 -0.66
C GLN A 132 -22.49 -46.46 -1.82
N LEU A 133 -21.68 -47.28 -2.50
CA LEU A 133 -22.12 -48.11 -3.65
C LEU A 133 -22.08 -49.63 -3.45
N ALA A 134 -21.86 -50.12 -2.23
CA ALA A 134 -21.90 -51.56 -1.97
C ALA A 134 -22.77 -51.89 -0.75
N HIS A 135 -24.08 -51.94 -0.94
CA HIS A 135 -24.93 -53.06 -0.52
C HIS A 135 -26.38 -52.89 -1.06
N PRO A 136 -27.07 -54.02 -1.31
CA PRO A 136 -27.87 -54.21 -2.52
C PRO A 136 -29.32 -53.72 -2.36
N ALA A 137 -29.86 -53.16 -3.44
CA ALA A 137 -31.28 -52.87 -3.60
C ALA A 137 -32.08 -54.19 -3.64
N ALA A 138 -32.66 -54.57 -2.51
CA ALA A 138 -33.84 -55.41 -2.48
C ALA A 138 -35.07 -54.50 -2.67
N THR A 139 -35.56 -54.38 -3.90
CA THR A 139 -36.92 -53.89 -4.17
C THR A 139 -37.55 -54.73 -5.28
N ASP A 140 -38.31 -55.71 -4.82
CA ASP A 140 -39.67 -56.03 -5.23
C ASP A 140 -40.12 -55.50 -6.60
N SER A 141 -40.26 -56.44 -7.55
CA SER A 141 -40.98 -56.24 -8.81
C SER A 141 -41.80 -57.49 -9.13
N SER A 142 -43.06 -57.52 -8.70
CA SER A 142 -44.08 -58.27 -9.42
C SER A 142 -45.49 -57.77 -9.11
N HIS A 143 -45.97 -56.83 -9.94
CA HIS A 143 -47.37 -56.82 -10.33
C HIS A 143 -47.56 -57.78 -11.51
N GLN A 144 -48.77 -58.35 -11.58
CA GLN A 144 -49.35 -59.26 -12.59
C GLN A 144 -49.10 -60.76 -12.34
N HIS A 145 -50.09 -61.67 -12.39
CA HIS A 145 -51.44 -61.57 -12.92
C HIS A 145 -52.30 -62.67 -12.27
N SER A 146 -53.56 -62.33 -11.94
CA SER A 146 -54.60 -63.30 -11.61
C SER A 146 -55.10 -64.00 -12.89
N ALA A 147 -55.47 -65.27 -12.72
CA ALA A 147 -56.47 -66.07 -13.44
C ALA A 147 -56.11 -66.72 -14.80
N TYR A 148 -55.78 -68.02 -14.71
CA TYR A 148 -56.51 -69.16 -15.29
C TYR A 148 -57.01 -69.10 -16.75
N ARG A 149 -56.28 -69.74 -17.67
CA ARG A 149 -56.82 -70.66 -18.69
C ARG A 149 -55.74 -71.51 -19.33
#